data_AF-A0A524DQM8-F1
#
_entry.id   AF-A0A524DQM8-F1
#
_cell.length_a   1.000
_cell.length_b   1.000
_cell.length_c   1.000
_cell.angle_alpha   90.00
_cell.angle_beta   90.00
_cell.angle_gamma   90.00
#
_symmetry.space_group_name_H-M   'P 1'
#
loop_
_entity.id
_entity.type
_entity.pdbx_description
1 polymer ?
#
loop_
_entity_poly.entity_id
_entity_poly.type
_entity_poly.pdbx_seq_one_letter_code
_entity_poly.pdbx_strand_id
1 'polypeptide(L)'
;MLFLFLWIINLIAQIEWPWEDRPPEEWYEGPSLLLWVLGWIFLFIGLTALIVLVLYTKYGREISIRLSIITIIVASIFLGFGFHFILINFGY
;
A
#
# COMPACT_ATOMS: atom_id res chain seq x y z
N MET A 1 -10.25 10.60 23.62
CA MET A 1 -10.29 10.71 22.14
C MET A 1 -9.61 11.98 21.62
N LEU A 2 -9.91 13.18 22.13
CA LEU A 2 -9.27 14.43 21.69
C LEU A 2 -7.72 14.42 21.81
N PHE A 3 -7.17 13.87 22.89
CA PHE A 3 -5.73 13.73 23.08
C PHE A 3 -5.05 12.87 22.00
N LEU A 4 -5.66 11.73 21.65
CA LEU A 4 -5.20 10.83 20.60
C LEU A 4 -5.21 11.54 19.24
N PHE A 5 -6.25 12.32 18.96
CA PHE A 5 -6.37 13.08 17.73
C PHE A 5 -5.28 14.16 17.60
N LEU A 6 -5.03 14.92 18.67
CA LEU A 6 -3.96 15.93 18.68
C LEU A 6 -2.56 15.30 18.55
N TRP A 7 -2.35 14.14 19.17
CA TRP A 7 -1.09 13.40 19.05
C TRP A 7 -0.86 12.91 17.61
N ILE A 8 -1.89 12.40 16.93
CA ILE A 8 -1.80 11.99 15.51
C ILE A 8 -1.48 13.19 14.61
N ILE A 9 -2.12 14.35 14.82
CA ILE A 9 -1.83 15.56 14.04
C ILE A 9 -0.38 16.01 14.26
N ASN A 10 0.10 16.00 15.51
CA ASN A 10 1.47 16.39 15.81
C ASN A 10 2.48 15.43 15.15
N LEU A 11 2.20 14.13 15.18
CA LEU A 11 3.00 13.11 14.51
C LEU A 11 3.08 13.36 13.00
N ILE A 12 1.94 13.65 12.36
CA ILE A 12 1.88 13.95 10.91
C ILE A 12 2.64 15.25 10.60
N ALA A 13 2.53 16.27 11.45
CA ALA A 13 3.20 17.55 11.26
C ALA A 13 4.72 17.48 11.44
N GLN A 14 5.24 16.45 12.11
CA GLN A 14 6.67 16.18 12.26
C GLN A 14 7.25 15.34 11.10
N ILE A 15 6.42 14.91 10.14
CA ILE A 15 6.88 14.26 8.93
C ILE A 15 7.44 15.34 8.01
N GLU A 16 8.75 15.57 8.09
CA GLU A 16 9.47 16.31 7.07
C GLU A 16 9.47 15.49 5.78
N TRP A 17 9.01 16.09 4.69
CA TRP A 17 9.00 15.40 3.41
C TRP A 17 10.44 15.27 2.90
N PRO A 18 10.91 14.05 2.57
CA PRO A 18 12.32 13.81 2.29
C PRO A 18 12.83 14.45 1.00
N TRP A 19 12.02 15.25 0.30
CA TRP A 19 12.36 15.95 -0.95
C TRP A 19 12.46 17.46 -0.82
N GLU A 20 12.14 18.05 0.34
CA GLU A 20 12.12 19.52 0.50
C GLU A 20 13.53 20.16 0.50
N ASP A 21 14.57 19.41 0.87
CA ASP A 21 15.96 19.91 0.97
C ASP A 21 16.93 19.34 -0.07
N ARG A 22 16.43 18.64 -1.11
CA ARG A 22 17.30 18.00 -2.11
C ARG A 22 17.85 19.01 -3.12
N PRO A 23 19.12 18.86 -3.55
CA PRO A 23 19.69 19.68 -4.61
C PRO A 23 18.85 19.57 -5.90
N PRO A 24 18.79 20.64 -6.74
CA PRO A 24 17.95 20.68 -7.94
C PRO A 24 18.16 19.54 -8.95
N GLU A 25 19.34 18.93 -8.88
CA GLU A 25 19.78 17.80 -9.68
C GLU A 25 19.01 16.51 -9.35
N GLU A 26 18.54 16.39 -8.10
CA GLU A 26 17.78 15.24 -7.57
C GLU A 26 16.26 15.46 -7.61
N TRP A 27 15.77 16.60 -8.10
CA TRP A 27 14.33 16.87 -8.20
C TRP A 27 13.60 15.90 -9.15
N TYR A 28 14.34 15.26 -10.06
CA TYR A 28 13.82 14.20 -10.93
C TYR A 28 13.66 12.85 -10.20
N GLU A 29 14.20 12.69 -8.99
CA GLU A 29 13.93 11.58 -8.05
C GLU A 29 12.71 11.85 -7.15
N GLY A 30 12.02 12.98 -7.34
CA GLY A 30 10.80 13.33 -6.62
C GLY A 30 9.64 12.36 -6.89
N PRO A 31 8.50 12.54 -6.20
CA PRO A 31 7.36 11.63 -6.30
C PRO A 31 6.92 11.41 -7.75
N SER A 32 7.15 10.20 -8.26
CA SER A 32 6.79 9.81 -9.61
C SER A 32 5.29 9.53 -9.68
N LEU A 33 4.57 10.36 -10.42
CA LEU A 33 3.13 10.19 -10.65
C LEU A 33 2.80 8.80 -11.21
N LEU A 34 3.69 8.22 -12.02
CA LEU A 34 3.53 6.86 -12.53
C LEU A 34 3.60 5.82 -11.40
N LEU A 35 4.62 5.88 -10.54
CA LEU A 35 4.77 4.95 -9.41
C LEU A 35 3.62 5.11 -8.41
N TRP A 36 3.17 6.34 -8.18
CA TRP A 36 2.02 6.62 -7.33
C TRP A 36 0.74 5.98 -7.88
N VAL A 37 0.43 6.18 -9.17
CA VAL A 37 -0.75 5.57 -9.81
C VAL A 37 -0.66 4.04 -9.81
N LEU A 38 0.49 3.47 -10.16
CA LEU A 38 0.71 2.02 -10.14
C LEU A 38 0.57 1.46 -8.72
N GLY A 39 1.10 2.14 -7.71
CA GLY A 39 0.97 1.76 -6.31
C GLY A 39 -0.50 1.61 -5.89
N TRP A 40 -1.32 2.60 -6.21
CA TRP A 40 -2.76 2.54 -5.92
C TRP A 40 -3.48 1.42 -6.68
N ILE A 41 -3.19 1.24 -7.97
CA ILE A 41 -3.79 0.17 -8.77
C ILE A 41 -3.47 -1.19 -8.17
N PHE A 42 -2.20 -1.45 -7.86
CA PHE A 42 -1.75 -2.71 -7.26
C PHE A 42 -2.37 -2.93 -5.88
N LEU A 43 -2.44 -1.88 -5.06
CA LEU A 43 -3.03 -1.94 -3.73
C LEU A 43 -4.54 -2.24 -3.78
N PHE A 44 -5.29 -1.63 -4.70
CA PHE A 44 -6.72 -1.92 -4.90
C PHE A 44 -6.96 -3.36 -5.36
N ILE A 45 -6.17 -3.85 -6.32
CA ILE A 45 -6.27 -5.24 -6.78
C ILE A 45 -5.94 -6.21 -5.63
N GLY A 46 -4.86 -5.94 -4.88
CA GLY A 46 -4.45 -6.74 -3.74
C GLY A 46 -5.50 -6.79 -2.62
N LEU A 47 -6.09 -5.64 -2.27
CA LEU A 47 -7.16 -5.56 -1.27
C LEU A 47 -8.42 -6.29 -1.75
N THR A 48 -8.78 -6.16 -3.03
CA THR A 48 -9.93 -6.88 -3.58
C THR A 48 -9.71 -8.39 -3.52
N ALA A 49 -8.53 -8.87 -3.92
CA ALA A 49 -8.16 -10.28 -3.82
C ALA A 49 -8.19 -10.78 -2.36
N LEU A 50 -7.75 -9.95 -1.41
CA LEU A 50 -7.80 -10.27 0.02
C LEU A 50 -9.23 -10.34 0.55
N ILE A 51 -10.10 -9.39 0.19
CA ILE A 51 -11.52 -9.41 0.55
C ILE A 51 -12.18 -10.68 0.01
N VAL A 52 -11.90 -10.99 -1.26
CA VAL A 52 -12.38 -12.21 -1.91
C VAL A 52 -11.91 -13.45 -1.14
N LEU A 53 -10.64 -13.53 -0.74
CA LEU A 53 -10.12 -14.60 0.11
C LEU A 53 -10.87 -14.69 1.46
N VAL A 54 -11.09 -13.57 2.15
CA VAL A 54 -11.81 -13.55 3.44
C VAL A 54 -13.26 -13.99 3.31
N LEU A 55 -13.97 -13.51 2.28
CA LEU A 55 -15.33 -13.94 2.01
C LEU A 55 -15.35 -15.44 1.68
N TYR A 56 -14.37 -15.92 0.91
CA TYR A 56 -14.28 -17.33 0.58
C TYR A 56 -13.97 -18.21 1.78
N THR A 57 -13.03 -17.84 2.66
CA THR A 57 -12.74 -18.64 3.85
C THR A 57 -13.91 -18.64 4.84
N LYS A 58 -14.70 -17.58 4.88
CA LYS A 58 -15.85 -17.45 5.78
C LYS A 58 -17.10 -18.19 5.29
N TYR A 59 -17.41 -18.11 4.00
CA TYR A 59 -18.67 -18.61 3.44
C TYR A 59 -18.50 -19.87 2.55
N GLY A 60 -17.29 -20.14 2.06
CA GLY A 60 -16.96 -21.26 1.18
C GLY A 60 -16.69 -22.55 1.95
N ARG A 61 -17.75 -23.23 2.37
CA ARG A 61 -17.68 -24.44 3.22
C ARG A 61 -16.94 -25.63 2.60
N GLU A 62 -16.69 -25.63 1.28
CA GLU A 62 -16.14 -26.76 0.52
C GLU A 62 -15.18 -26.33 -0.62
N ILE A 63 -14.39 -25.27 -0.43
CA ILE A 63 -13.52 -24.77 -1.50
C ILE A 63 -12.16 -25.49 -1.51
N SER A 64 -11.69 -25.81 -2.72
CA SER A 64 -10.40 -26.43 -2.98
C SER A 64 -9.25 -25.60 -2.40
N ILE A 65 -8.42 -26.23 -1.56
CA ILE A 65 -7.17 -25.66 -1.01
C ILE A 65 -6.32 -24.99 -2.10
N ARG A 66 -6.36 -25.51 -3.33
CA ARG A 66 -5.62 -24.94 -4.48
C ARG A 66 -6.06 -23.51 -4.80
N LEU A 67 -7.36 -23.22 -4.76
CA LEU A 67 -7.88 -21.89 -5.07
C LEU A 67 -7.44 -20.89 -4.01
N SER A 68 -7.51 -21.28 -2.73
CA SER A 68 -7.04 -20.47 -1.60
C SER A 68 -5.57 -20.10 -1.73
N ILE A 69 -4.70 -21.08 -2.07
CA ILE A 69 -3.27 -20.85 -2.29
C ILE A 69 -3.05 -19.84 -3.41
N ILE A 70 -3.75 -19.97 -4.54
CA ILE A 70 -3.64 -19.03 -5.66
C ILE A 70 -4.04 -17.62 -5.21
N THR A 71 -5.19 -17.47 -4.54
CA THR A 71 -5.62 -16.15 -4.03
C THR A 71 -4.66 -15.54 -3.01
N ILE A 72 -4.02 -16.35 -2.16
CA ILE A 72 -2.99 -15.87 -1.22
C ILE A 72 -1.79 -15.34 -2.00
N ILE A 73 -1.28 -16.10 -2.97
CA ILE A 73 -0.12 -15.69 -3.77
C ILE A 73 -0.43 -14.39 -4.53
N VAL A 74 -1.59 -14.32 -5.18
CA VAL A 74 -2.04 -13.12 -5.91
C VAL A 74 -2.15 -11.93 -4.95
N ALA A 75 -2.85 -12.06 -3.83
CA ALA A 75 -3.00 -10.98 -2.86
C ALA A 75 -1.63 -10.50 -2.33
N SER A 76 -0.74 -11.42 -1.97
CA SER A 76 0.59 -11.09 -1.46
C SER A 76 1.46 -10.35 -2.48
N ILE A 77 1.45 -10.77 -3.75
CA ILE A 77 2.20 -10.10 -4.81
C ILE A 77 1.66 -8.67 -5.01
N PHE A 78 0.35 -8.53 -5.21
CA PHE A 78 -0.23 -7.22 -5.51
C PHE A 78 -0.14 -6.25 -4.32
N LEU A 79 -0.37 -6.72 -3.09
CA LEU A 79 -0.17 -5.90 -1.90
C LEU A 79 1.30 -5.53 -1.70
N GLY A 80 2.22 -6.49 -1.85
CA GLY A 80 3.66 -6.27 -1.70
C GLY A 80 4.18 -5.20 -2.67
N PHE A 81 3.88 -5.35 -3.97
CA PHE A 81 4.25 -4.34 -4.97
C PHE A 81 3.50 -3.02 -4.79
N GLY A 82 2.23 -3.04 -4.39
CA GLY A 82 1.46 -1.83 -4.10
C GLY A 82 2.10 -1.00 -2.98
N PHE A 83 2.43 -1.64 -1.85
CA PHE A 83 3.15 -0.98 -0.76
C PHE A 83 4.55 -0.54 -1.19
N HIS A 84 5.29 -1.37 -1.92
CA HIS A 84 6.63 -1.05 -2.40
C HIS A 84 6.64 0.22 -3.27
N PHE A 85 5.73 0.34 -4.25
CA PHE A 85 5.66 1.53 -5.11
C PHE A 85 5.22 2.78 -4.36
N ILE A 86 4.31 2.65 -3.39
CA ILE A 86 3.89 3.77 -2.55
C ILE A 86 5.03 4.26 -1.66
N LEU A 87 5.80 3.33 -1.06
CA LEU A 87 6.94 3.67 -0.20
C LEU A 87 8.07 4.34 -0.99
N ILE A 88 8.43 3.79 -2.16
CA ILE A 88 9.40 4.42 -3.06
C ILE A 88 8.95 5.83 -3.43
N ASN A 89 7.67 6.03 -3.74
CA ASN A 89 7.14 7.34 -4.07
C ASN A 89 7.19 8.33 -2.89
N PHE A 90 7.24 7.83 -1.66
CA PHE A 90 7.47 8.64 -0.46
C PHE A 90 8.95 8.81 -0.11
N GLY A 91 9.86 8.28 -0.92
CA GLY A 91 11.31 8.37 -0.70
C GLY A 91 11.85 7.36 0.32
N TYR A 92 11.14 6.25 0.55
CA TYR A 92 11.54 5.15 1.43
C TYR A 92 11.93 3.88 0.66
#